data_AF-A0A8B8Q7Q0-F1
#
_entry.id   AF-A0A8B8Q7Q0-F1
#
_cell.length_a   1.000
_cell.length_b   1.000
_cell.length_c   1.000
_cell.angle_alpha   90.00
_cell.angle_beta   90.00
_cell.angle_gamma   90.00
#
_symmetry.space_group_name_H-M   'P 1'
#
loop_
_entity.id
_entity.type
_entity.pdbx_description
1 polymer ?
#
loop_
_entity_poly.entity_id
_entity_poly.type
_entity_poly.pdbx_seq_one_letter_code
_entity_poly.pdbx_strand_id
1 'polypeptide(L)' 'MAEEEGCTTPKHEEYRIPPPSICPPPPKKKKPASGKMRDAPKNGYFQPPDLDALFSVPPRREACA' A
#
# COMPACT_ATOMS: atom_id res chain seq x y z
N MET A 1 11.77 -53.26 -26.11
CA MET A 1 10.54 -52.52 -25.77
C MET A 1 11.02 -51.33 -24.97
N ALA A 2 11.13 -50.16 -25.60
CA ALA A 2 11.64 -48.96 -24.94
C ALA A 2 10.51 -48.37 -24.11
N GLU A 3 10.67 -48.39 -22.79
CA GLU A 3 9.73 -47.74 -21.86
C GLU A 3 9.99 -46.24 -21.94
N GLU A 4 8.96 -45.47 -22.30
CA GLU A 4 9.03 -44.01 -22.31
C GLU A 4 9.08 -43.50 -20.87
N GLU A 5 10.26 -43.47 -20.28
CA GLU A 5 10.52 -42.71 -19.06
C GLU A 5 10.46 -41.21 -19.42
N GLY A 6 9.25 -40.66 -19.38
CA GLY A 6 9.04 -39.21 -19.48
C GLY A 6 9.76 -38.47 -18.36
N CYS A 7 10.03 -37.17 -18.55
CA CYS A 7 10.64 -36.33 -17.53
C CYS A 7 9.83 -36.39 -16.21
N THR A 8 10.45 -36.88 -15.15
CA THR A 8 9.84 -36.98 -13.81
C THR A 8 10.58 -36.13 -12.79
N THR A 9 9.89 -35.68 -11.75
CA THR A 9 10.51 -34.93 -10.66
C THR A 9 11.46 -35.83 -9.85
N PRO A 10 12.69 -35.39 -9.56
CA PRO A 10 13.61 -36.13 -8.70
C PRO A 10 12.97 -36.45 -7.33
N LYS A 11 13.05 -37.72 -6.91
CA LYS A 11 12.43 -38.23 -5.67
C LYS A 11 13.37 -38.20 -4.46
N HIS A 12 14.65 -37.86 -4.65
CA HIS A 12 15.63 -37.80 -3.58
C HIS A 12 15.32 -36.63 -2.64
N GLU A 13 15.49 -36.84 -1.33
CA GLU A 13 15.09 -35.88 -0.30
C GLU A 13 15.80 -34.53 -0.45
N GLU A 14 17.04 -34.51 -0.94
CA GLU A 14 17.80 -33.25 -1.16
C GLU A 14 17.14 -32.30 -2.17
N TYR A 15 16.37 -32.85 -3.12
CA TYR A 15 15.71 -32.09 -4.19
C TYR A 15 14.23 -31.84 -3.89
N ARG A 16 13.71 -32.34 -2.76
CA ARG A 16 12.31 -32.19 -2.39
C ARG A 16 12.08 -30.82 -1.75
N ILE A 17 10.95 -30.19 -2.09
CA ILE A 17 10.53 -28.94 -1.45
C ILE A 17 10.28 -29.23 0.04
N PRO A 18 10.88 -28.46 0.96
CA PRO A 18 10.66 -28.64 2.39
C PRO A 18 9.17 -28.50 2.76
N PRO A 19 8.69 -29.23 3.78
CA PRO A 19 7.34 -29.04 4.27
C PRO A 19 7.15 -27.61 4.80
N PRO A 20 5.92 -27.07 4.72
CA PRO A 20 5.63 -25.74 5.24
C PRO A 20 5.96 -25.68 6.73
N SER A 21 6.76 -24.71 7.12
CA SER A 21 7.05 -24.45 8.53
C SER A 21 5.85 -23.77 9.20
N ILE A 22 5.65 -24.07 10.48
CA ILE A 22 4.65 -23.36 11.29
C ILE A 22 5.21 -21.96 11.58
N CYS A 23 4.51 -20.93 11.09
CA CYS A 23 4.85 -19.55 11.40
C CYS A 23 4.80 -19.33 12.93
N PRO A 24 5.75 -18.58 13.50
CA PRO A 24 5.64 -18.19 14.90
C PRO A 24 4.35 -17.40 15.13
N PRO A 25 3.81 -17.40 16.36
CA PRO A 25 2.65 -16.61 16.69
C PRO A 25 2.91 -15.12 16.42
N PRO A 26 1.88 -14.36 16.00
CA PRO A 26 2.04 -12.95 15.67
C PRO A 26 2.53 -12.14 16.88
N PRO A 27 3.32 -11.08 16.65
CA PRO A 27 3.75 -10.19 17.73
C PRO A 27 2.53 -9.57 18.43
N LYS A 28 2.63 -9.40 19.76
CA LYS A 28 1.57 -8.80 20.56
C LYS A 28 1.37 -7.33 20.17
N LYS A 29 0.11 -6.91 20.01
CA LYS A 29 -0.23 -5.48 19.82
C LYS A 29 0.31 -4.67 20.99
N LYS A 30 0.95 -3.53 20.69
CA LYS A 30 1.38 -2.57 21.71
C LYS A 30 0.15 -2.03 22.44
N LYS A 31 0.25 -1.86 23.75
CA LYS A 31 -0.79 -1.16 24.54
C LYS A 31 -0.87 0.28 24.03
N PRO A 32 -2.07 0.90 24.00
CA PRO A 32 -2.18 2.32 23.71
C PRO A 32 -1.28 3.09 24.69
N ALA A 33 -0.51 4.05 24.18
CA ALA A 33 0.27 4.92 25.04
C ALA A 33 -0.68 5.59 26.05
N SER A 34 -0.28 5.62 27.33
CA SER A 34 -0.97 6.37 28.37
C SER A 34 -0.80 7.87 28.08
N GLY A 35 -1.66 8.41 27.22
CA GLY A 35 -1.65 9.80 26.82
C GLY A 35 -3.04 10.18 26.33
N LYS A 36 -3.49 11.38 26.66
CA LYS A 36 -4.74 11.93 26.15
C LYS A 36 -4.65 11.95 24.61
N MET A 37 -5.67 11.44 23.92
CA MET A 37 -5.79 11.69 22.47
C MET A 37 -5.70 13.19 22.27
N ARG A 38 -4.82 13.64 21.36
CA ARG A 38 -4.75 15.06 21.01
C ARG A 38 -6.10 15.46 20.44
N ASP A 39 -6.64 16.58 20.91
CA ASP A 39 -7.83 17.18 20.32
C ASP A 39 -7.59 17.47 18.83
N ALA A 40 -8.67 17.41 18.05
CA ALA A 40 -8.62 17.81 16.66
C ALA A 40 -8.18 19.29 16.54
N PRO A 41 -7.46 19.67 15.47
CA PRO A 41 -7.12 21.06 15.22
C PRO A 41 -8.38 21.93 15.15
N LYS A 42 -8.34 23.09 15.80
CA LYS A 42 -9.48 24.04 15.86
C LYS A 42 -9.97 24.48 14.48
N ASN A 43 -9.09 24.50 13.49
CA ASN A 43 -9.36 24.98 12.14
C ASN A 43 -9.52 23.85 11.12
N GLY A 44 -9.76 22.62 11.59
CA GLY A 44 -9.76 21.44 10.74
C GLY A 44 -8.36 21.04 10.29
N TYR A 45 -8.24 19.86 9.67
CA TYR A 45 -6.97 19.35 9.14
C TYR A 45 -6.65 19.89 7.75
N PHE A 46 -7.68 20.29 7.01
CA PHE A 46 -7.57 20.80 5.66
C PHE A 46 -8.11 22.23 5.62
N GLN A 47 -7.28 23.14 5.12
CA GLN A 47 -7.62 24.54 4.93
C GLN A 47 -7.53 24.83 3.42
N PRO A 48 -8.62 24.59 2.65
CA PRO A 48 -8.58 24.82 1.22
C PRO A 48 -8.33 26.30 0.90
N PRO A 49 -7.63 26.60 -0.21
CA PRO A 49 -7.58 27.95 -0.73
C PRO A 49 -8.98 28.42 -1.15
N ASP A 50 -9.17 29.73 -1.19
CA ASP A 50 -10.39 30.33 -1.70
C ASP A 50 -10.59 29.98 -3.18
N LEU A 51 -11.74 29.41 -3.52
CA LEU A 51 -12.01 28.93 -4.89
C LEU A 51 -12.24 30.08 -5.86
N ASP A 52 -12.86 31.18 -5.41
CA ASP A 52 -13.11 32.36 -6.24
C ASP A 52 -11.80 33.01 -6.72
N ALA A 53 -10.77 33.01 -5.89
CA ALA A 53 -9.42 33.41 -6.28
C ALA A 53 -8.80 32.52 -7.38
N LEU A 54 -9.13 31.21 -7.42
CA LEU A 54 -8.59 30.29 -8.42
C LEU A 54 -9.22 30.48 -9.81
N PHE A 55 -10.50 30.86 -9.85
CA PHE A 55 -11.26 31.00 -11.10
C PHE A 55 -11.33 32.43 -11.63
N SER A 56 -10.79 33.41 -10.89
CA SER A 56 -10.68 34.79 -11.34
C SER A 56 -9.63 34.93 -12.45
N VAL A 57 -10.03 34.63 -13.68
CA VAL A 57 -9.22 34.87 -14.88
C VAL A 57 -9.49 36.29 -15.37
N PRO A 58 -8.48 37.18 -15.47
CA PRO A 58 -8.69 38.50 -16.05
C PRO A 58 -9.08 38.36 -17.53
N PRO A 59 -10.00 39.19 -18.05
CA PRO A 59 -10.39 39.12 -19.45
C PRO A 59 -9.16 39.28 -20.34
N ARG A 60 -8.91 38.31 -21.22
CA ARG A 60 -7.84 38.42 -22.21
C ARG A 60 -8.27 39.48 -23.23
N ARG A 61 -7.40 40.47 -23.47
CA ARG A 61 -7.59 41.41 -24.57
C ARG A 61 -7.45 40.64 -25.88
N GLU A 62 -8.55 40.53 -26.61
CA GLU A 62 -8.55 40.07 -28.00
C GLU A 62 -7.83 41.12 -28.85
N ALA A 63 -6.90 40.69 -29.69
CA ALA A 63 -6.37 41.53 -30.76
C ALA A 63 -7.30 41.37 -31.96
N CYS A 64 -7.92 42.46 -32.41
CA CYS A 64 -8.71 42.47 -33.63
C CYS A 64 -7.81 42.19 -34.84
N ALA A 65 -8.32 41.38 -35.79
CA ALA A 65 -7.68 41.08 -37.07
C ALA A 65 -7.89 42.19 -38.10
#